data_AF-A0A4U1CNR0-F1
#
_entry.id   AF-A0A4U1CNR0-F1
#
_cell.length_a   1.000
_cell.length_b   1.000
_cell.length_c   1.000
_cell.angle_alpha   90.00
_cell.angle_beta   90.00
_cell.angle_gamma   90.00
#
_symmetry.space_group_name_H-M   'P 1'
#
loop_
_entity.id
_entity.type
_entity.pdbx_description
1 polymer ?
#
loop_
_entity_poly.entity_id
_entity_poly.type
_entity_poly.pdbx_seq_one_letter_code
_entity_poly.pdbx_strand_id
1 'polypeptide(L)'
;MDASVLLAGNPEDGLSLWFSWELTQEDLEWPRCDDQVMLMAYFPDEMFEYPAYYKVAGAKRKAGQDVLEIPVAMAGKSMEVYIAVIAEDRSDVSRTQYLGRIVAPDVT
;
A
#
# COMPACT_ATOMS: atom_id res chain seq x y z
N MET A 1 3.80 -6.49 -12.24
CA MET A 1 3.31 -5.21 -11.72
C MET A 1 4.53 -4.43 -11.33
N ASP A 2 4.68 -3.25 -11.91
CA ASP A 2 5.68 -2.27 -11.50
C ASP A 2 4.91 -1.16 -10.79
N ALA A 3 5.11 -1.04 -9.48
CA ALA A 3 4.39 -0.10 -8.64
C ALA A 3 5.33 0.92 -7.99
N SER A 4 4.75 2.05 -7.66
CA SER A 4 5.39 3.17 -6.97
C SER A 4 4.47 3.68 -5.86
N VAL A 5 5.02 4.47 -4.95
CA VAL A 5 4.27 5.07 -3.85
C VAL A 5 4.70 6.52 -3.64
N LEU A 6 3.73 7.37 -3.31
CA LEU A 6 3.93 8.75 -2.91
C LEU A 6 3.30 8.97 -1.53
N LEU A 7 4.05 9.61 -0.63
CA LEU A 7 3.49 10.09 0.63
C LEU A 7 2.87 11.48 0.40
N ALA A 8 1.63 11.67 0.85
CA ALA A 8 0.91 12.92 0.74
C ALA A 8 0.22 13.28 2.07
N GLY A 9 -0.24 14.53 2.16
CA GLY A 9 -0.90 15.07 3.35
C GLY A 9 0.05 15.85 4.26
N ASN A 10 -0.41 16.11 5.48
CA ASN A 10 0.38 16.80 6.49
C ASN A 10 0.16 16.16 7.88
N PRO A 11 1.13 16.32 8.80
CA PRO A 11 1.04 15.72 10.13
C PRO A 11 -0.16 16.18 10.98
N GLU A 12 -0.80 17.31 10.68
CA GLU A 12 -1.91 17.86 11.47
C GLU A 12 -3.28 17.31 10.99
N ASP A 13 -3.46 17.20 9.68
CA ASP A 13 -4.74 16.82 9.05
C ASP A 13 -4.80 15.34 8.65
N GLY A 14 -3.66 14.66 8.54
CA GLY A 14 -3.56 13.26 8.14
C GLY A 14 -2.56 13.02 7.02
N LEU A 15 -2.00 11.81 7.03
CA LEU A 15 -1.04 11.33 6.04
C LEU A 15 -1.64 10.18 5.24
N SER A 16 -1.25 10.06 3.98
CA SER A 16 -1.70 8.96 3.12
C SER A 16 -0.58 8.51 2.19
N LEU A 17 -0.51 7.20 1.95
CA LEU A 17 0.33 6.60 0.93
C LEU A 17 -0.51 6.34 -0.33
N TRP A 18 -0.12 6.98 -1.42
CA TRP A 18 -0.74 6.86 -2.73
C TRP A 18 0.05 5.87 -3.56
N PHE A 19 -0.53 4.70 -3.79
CA PHE A 19 0.06 3.65 -4.59
C PHE A 19 -0.42 3.78 -6.03
N SER A 20 0.50 3.63 -6.97
CA SER A 20 0.21 3.60 -8.40
C SER A 20 0.99 2.47 -9.06
N TRP A 21 0.39 1.81 -10.05
CA TRP A 21 1.04 0.74 -10.80
C TRP A 21 0.64 0.75 -12.27
N GLU A 22 1.58 0.33 -13.11
CA GLU A 22 1.35 0.23 -14.55
C GLU A 22 0.47 -0.98 -14.88
N LEU A 23 -0.52 -0.75 -15.76
CA LEU A 23 -1.44 -1.77 -16.24
C LEU A 23 -0.94 -2.37 -17.55
N THR A 24 -0.88 -3.70 -17.60
CA THR A 24 -0.70 -4.44 -18.86
C THR A 24 -2.04 -4.85 -19.43
N GLN A 25 -2.06 -5.22 -20.72
CA GLN A 25 -3.26 -5.77 -21.36
C GLN A 25 -3.82 -6.99 -20.61
N GLU A 26 -2.94 -7.86 -20.10
CA GLU A 26 -3.35 -9.05 -19.31
C GLU A 26 -4.02 -8.68 -17.98
N ASP A 27 -3.67 -7.53 -17.38
CA ASP A 27 -4.26 -7.07 -16.12
C ASP A 27 -5.69 -6.52 -16.31
N LEU A 28 -6.09 -6.26 -17.56
CA LEU A 28 -7.45 -5.81 -17.94
C LEU A 28 -8.38 -6.98 -18.29
N GLU A 29 -7.84 -8.19 -18.44
CA GLU A 29 -8.58 -9.37 -18.88
C GLU A 29 -8.94 -10.30 -17.70
N TRP A 30 -10.06 -11.03 -17.84
CA TRP A 30 -10.47 -12.02 -16.85
C TRP A 30 -9.52 -13.23 -16.88
N PRO A 31 -9.13 -13.82 -15.73
CA PRO A 31 -9.63 -13.52 -14.38
C PRO A 31 -8.87 -12.42 -13.65
N ARG A 32 -7.71 -11.98 -14.15
CA ARG A 32 -6.79 -11.09 -13.40
C ARG A 32 -7.34 -9.71 -13.14
N CYS A 33 -8.27 -9.23 -13.97
CA CYS A 33 -8.83 -7.90 -13.84
C CYS A 33 -9.67 -7.68 -12.58
N ASP A 34 -10.07 -8.76 -11.90
CA ASP A 34 -10.81 -8.73 -10.64
C ASP A 34 -9.95 -9.12 -9.43
N ASP A 35 -8.67 -9.47 -9.62
CA ASP A 35 -7.69 -9.55 -8.54
C ASP A 35 -7.67 -8.24 -7.74
N GLN A 36 -7.45 -8.32 -6.43
CA GLN A 36 -7.32 -7.15 -5.57
C GLN A 36 -5.88 -6.95 -5.12
N VAL A 37 -5.50 -5.71 -4.86
CA VAL A 37 -4.22 -5.43 -4.22
C VAL A 37 -4.35 -5.49 -2.69
N MET A 38 -3.27 -5.93 -2.04
CA MET A 38 -3.03 -5.65 -0.63
C MET A 38 -2.01 -4.53 -0.52
N LEU A 39 -2.32 -3.51 0.28
CA LEU A 39 -1.40 -2.43 0.64
C LEU A 39 -0.94 -2.62 2.08
N MET A 40 0.33 -2.33 2.37
CA MET A 40 0.84 -2.39 3.74
C MET A 40 1.94 -1.35 3.98
N ALA A 41 1.86 -0.71 5.16
CA ALA A 41 2.93 0.07 5.76
C ALA A 41 3.27 -0.55 7.12
N TYR A 42 4.49 -1.08 7.25
CA TYR A 42 4.99 -1.72 8.46
C TYR A 42 5.99 -0.80 9.17
N PHE A 43 5.86 -0.62 10.47
CA PHE A 43 6.62 0.29 11.32
C PHE A 43 7.56 -0.53 12.22
N PRO A 44 8.75 -0.93 11.73
CA PRO A 44 9.62 -1.89 12.40
C PRO A 44 10.13 -1.42 13.76
N ASP A 45 10.20 -0.10 13.96
CA ASP A 45 10.78 0.52 15.15
C ASP A 45 9.72 0.76 16.25
N GLU A 46 8.44 0.50 15.98
CA GLU A 46 7.34 0.69 16.93
C GLU A 46 7.07 -0.59 17.74
N MET A 47 6.91 -0.45 19.05
CA MET A 47 6.75 -1.58 19.98
C MET A 47 5.29 -1.97 20.26
N PHE A 48 4.33 -1.50 19.45
CA PHE A 48 2.92 -1.84 19.63
C PHE A 48 2.59 -3.24 19.11
N GLU A 49 1.48 -3.84 19.58
CA GLU A 49 1.04 -5.19 19.22
C GLU A 49 0.79 -5.37 17.71
N TYR A 50 0.40 -4.29 17.02
CA TYR A 50 0.14 -4.25 15.59
C TYR A 50 0.95 -3.11 14.92
N PRO A 51 2.23 -3.34 14.59
CA PRO A 51 3.11 -2.33 14.01
C PRO A 51 2.85 -2.12 12.51
N ALA A 52 1.64 -2.41 11.99
CA ALA A 52 1.36 -2.29 10.57
C ALA A 52 -0.05 -1.74 10.30
N TYR A 53 -0.14 -0.90 9.29
CA TYR A 53 -1.40 -0.48 8.69
C TYR A 53 -1.51 -1.12 7.32
N TYR A 54 -2.66 -1.72 7.02
CA TYR A 54 -2.82 -2.47 5.79
C TYR A 54 -4.26 -2.50 5.30
N LYS A 55 -4.43 -2.69 4.00
CA LYS A 55 -5.71 -2.94 3.34
C LYS A 55 -5.59 -4.26 2.59
N VAL A 56 -6.27 -5.32 3.06
CA VAL A 56 -6.20 -6.66 2.45
C VAL A 56 -7.08 -6.78 1.20
N ALA A 57 -8.21 -6.10 1.18
CA ALA A 57 -9.13 -6.06 0.04
C ALA A 57 -9.09 -4.66 -0.58
N GLY A 58 -7.94 -4.29 -1.14
CA GLY A 58 -7.74 -3.01 -1.79
C GLY A 58 -8.41 -2.91 -3.15
N ALA A 59 -8.02 -1.90 -3.91
CA ALA A 59 -8.54 -1.70 -5.25
C ALA A 59 -8.30 -2.93 -6.14
N LYS A 60 -9.16 -3.09 -7.14
CA LYS A 60 -8.93 -4.09 -8.18
C LYS A 60 -7.66 -3.75 -8.94
N ARG A 61 -6.94 -4.77 -9.41
CA ARG A 61 -5.72 -4.63 -10.21
C ARG A 61 -5.91 -3.68 -11.39
N LYS A 62 -7.06 -3.74 -12.08
CA LYS A 62 -7.39 -2.85 -13.20
C LYS A 62 -7.59 -1.36 -12.84
N ALA A 63 -7.62 -1.00 -11.56
CA ALA A 63 -7.76 0.38 -11.12
C ALA A 63 -6.47 1.20 -11.31
N GLY A 64 -5.30 0.54 -11.28
CA GLY A 64 -3.99 1.19 -11.45
C GLY A 64 -3.52 2.01 -10.24
N GLN A 65 -4.36 2.21 -9.22
CA GLN A 65 -4.04 3.00 -8.04
C GLN A 65 -4.93 2.63 -6.85
N ASP A 66 -4.42 2.89 -5.64
CA ASP A 66 -5.19 2.84 -4.38
C ASP A 66 -4.46 3.66 -3.30
N VAL A 67 -5.18 4.01 -2.23
CA VAL A 67 -4.68 4.85 -1.14
C VAL A 67 -4.75 4.09 0.20
N LEU A 68 -3.68 4.19 0.98
CA LEU A 68 -3.63 3.72 2.37
C LEU A 68 -3.47 4.92 3.31
N GLU A 69 -4.48 5.17 4.14
CA GLU A 69 -4.42 6.20 5.17
C GLU A 69 -3.44 5.80 6.27
N ILE A 70 -2.61 6.75 6.70
CA ILE A 70 -1.63 6.61 7.77
C ILE A 70 -2.04 7.55 8.92
N PRO A 71 -2.25 7.04 10.14
CA PRO A 71 -2.64 7.89 11.25
C PRO A 71 -1.59 8.95 11.57
N VAL A 72 -2.06 10.14 11.96
CA VAL A 72 -1.23 11.26 12.46
C VAL A 72 -0.27 10.82 13.58
N ALA A 73 -0.66 9.85 14.41
CA ALA A 73 0.19 9.31 15.47
C ALA A 73 1.53 8.74 14.97
N MET A 74 1.64 8.44 13.67
CA MET A 74 2.84 7.93 13.03
C MET A 74 3.71 9.03 12.39
N ALA A 75 3.39 10.32 12.60
CA ALA A 75 4.24 11.42 12.20
C ALA A 75 5.68 11.26 12.75
N GLY A 76 6.67 11.62 11.93
CA GLY A 76 8.09 11.44 12.25
C GLY A 76 8.59 9.98 12.28
N LYS A 77 7.72 8.97 12.12
CA LYS A 77 8.10 7.55 12.17
C LYS A 77 8.50 7.03 10.80
N SER A 78 9.35 5.99 10.80
CA SER A 78 9.74 5.30 9.57
C SER A 78 8.88 4.06 9.32
N MET A 79 8.58 3.81 8.05
CA MET A 79 7.75 2.70 7.62
C MET A 79 8.35 2.00 6.39
N GLU A 80 8.23 0.69 6.36
CA GLU A 80 8.53 -0.20 5.25
C GLU A 80 7.25 -0.44 4.45
N VAL A 81 7.26 -0.11 3.16
CA VAL A 81 6.03 -0.10 2.34
C VAL A 81 6.00 -1.25 1.36
N TYR A 82 4.87 -1.95 1.30
CA TYR A 82 4.65 -3.10 0.43
C TYR A 82 3.32 -3.03 -0.30
N ILE A 83 3.30 -3.61 -1.49
CA ILE A 83 2.08 -3.92 -2.25
C ILE A 83 2.11 -5.37 -2.70
N ALA A 84 0.98 -6.04 -2.67
CA ALA A 84 0.82 -7.40 -3.20
C ALA A 84 -0.39 -7.48 -4.10
N VAL A 85 -0.41 -8.42 -5.05
CA VAL A 85 -1.65 -8.80 -5.72
C VAL A 85 -2.16 -10.13 -5.18
N ILE A 86 -3.40 -10.11 -4.71
CA ILE A 86 -4.14 -11.24 -4.20
C ILE A 86 -5.14 -11.66 -5.30
N ALA A 87 -5.05 -12.91 -5.73
CA ALA A 87 -6.04 -13.47 -6.65
C ALA A 87 -7.44 -13.39 -6.04
N GLU A 88 -8.48 -13.15 -6.85
CA GLU A 88 -9.87 -12.99 -6.36
C GLU A 88 -10.33 -14.18 -5.50
N ASP A 89 -9.92 -15.39 -5.86
CA ASP A 89 -10.22 -16.64 -5.13
C ASP A 89 -9.34 -16.85 -3.87
N ARG A 90 -8.44 -15.92 -3.57
CA ARG A 90 -7.42 -15.97 -2.50
C ARG A 90 -6.56 -17.23 -2.52
N SER A 91 -6.55 -17.95 -3.64
CA SER A 91 -5.79 -19.20 -3.78
C SER A 91 -4.30 -18.94 -3.95
N ASP A 92 -3.94 -17.74 -4.43
CA ASP A 92 -2.57 -17.35 -4.68
C ASP A 92 -2.31 -15.87 -4.33
N VAL A 93 -1.18 -15.61 -3.65
CA VAL A 93 -0.60 -14.28 -3.52
C VAL A 93 0.45 -14.18 -4.61
N SER A 94 -0.01 -13.77 -5.79
CA SER A 94 0.74 -13.96 -7.03
C SER A 94 2.10 -13.25 -7.01
N ARG A 95 2.19 -12.03 -6.44
CA ARG A 95 3.42 -11.22 -6.37
C ARG A 95 3.33 -10.15 -5.27
N THR A 96 4.39 -10.03 -4.47
CA THR A 96 4.66 -8.90 -3.55
C THR A 96 5.80 -8.03 -4.09
N GLN A 97 5.70 -6.72 -3.91
CA GLN A 97 6.75 -5.74 -4.19
C GLN A 97 6.97 -4.87 -2.96
N TYR A 98 8.24 -4.71 -2.59
CA TYR A 98 8.68 -3.73 -1.59
C TYR A 98 8.98 -2.41 -2.30
N LEU A 99 8.39 -1.32 -1.81
CA LEU A 99 8.45 0.01 -2.42
C LEU A 99 9.44 0.96 -1.72
N GLY A 100 10.10 0.47 -0.67
CA GLY A 100 11.12 1.22 0.06
C GLY A 100 10.70 1.62 1.47
N ARG A 101 11.67 2.23 2.16
CA ARG A 101 11.48 2.84 3.47
C ARG A 101 11.13 4.31 3.31
N ILE A 102 10.04 4.73 3.96
CA ILE A 102 9.53 6.10 3.94
C ILE A 102 9.52 6.63 5.36
N VAL A 103 9.92 7.90 5.53
CA VAL A 103 9.81 8.60 6.81
C VAL A 103 8.63 9.56 6.72
N ALA A 104 7.67 9.41 7.63
CA ALA A 104 6.58 10.35 7.76
C ALA A 104 7.11 11.74 8.16
N PRO A 105 6.56 12.84 7.61
CA PRO A 105 6.92 14.18 8.05
C PRO A 105 6.62 14.34 9.55
N ASP A 106 7.44 15.13 10.23
CA ASP A 106 7.28 15.46 11.64
C ASP A 106 6.42 16.72 11.82
N VAL A 107 5.78 16.85 12.98
CA VAL A 107 5.06 18.07 13.35
C VAL A 107 6.11 19.14 13.67
N THR A 108 6.11 20.26 12.93
CA THR A 108 7.11 21.34 13.11
C THR A 108 6.77 22.23 14.30
#